data_AF-A0A1E7IJV8-F1
#
_entry.id   AF-A0A1E7IJV8-F1
#
_cell.length_a   1.000
_cell.length_b   1.000
_cell.length_c   1.000
_cell.angle_alpha   90.00
_cell.angle_beta   90.00
_cell.angle_gamma   90.00
#
_symmetry.space_group_name_H-M   'P 1'
#
loop_
_entity.id
_entity.type
_entity.pdbx_description
1 polymer ?
#
loop_
_entity_poly.entity_id
_entity_poly.type
_entity_poly.pdbx_seq_one_letter_code
_entity_poly.pdbx_strand_id
1 'polypeptide(L)'
;MKKIMILVGLLVWLQGLPAIAAEDPLLQGAQGALDTFVEGCQQELTTFCKDVTPGEGRILACLYAFQDKVTPRCEYAVYDSIGQLDRTLNNLSYAIGECRDDLKSHCADIKPGEGRLLDCLSKNEAKVSRRCNNALKDTGLKK
;
A
#
# COMPACT_ATOMS: atom_id res chain seq x y z
N MET A 1 31.99 34.20 5.28
CA MET A 1 31.55 32.93 5.91
C MET A 1 30.03 32.87 6.14
N LYS A 2 29.40 33.84 6.84
CA LYS A 2 27.92 33.86 7.03
C LYS A 2 27.08 33.85 5.75
N LYS A 3 27.51 34.56 4.68
CA LYS A 3 26.78 34.59 3.39
C LYS A 3 26.83 33.28 2.58
N ILE A 4 27.90 32.48 2.75
CA ILE A 4 28.04 31.16 2.09
C ILE A 4 27.13 30.14 2.78
N MET A 5 26.98 30.24 4.11
CA MET A 5 26.11 29.36 4.90
C MET A 5 24.62 29.54 4.59
N ILE A 6 24.20 30.76 4.20
CA ILE A 6 22.81 31.05 3.79
C ILE A 6 22.51 30.49 2.39
N LEU A 7 23.49 30.53 1.47
CA LEU A 7 23.34 29.98 0.12
C LEU A 7 23.28 28.44 0.12
N VAL A 8 24.05 27.78 0.98
CA VAL A 8 23.99 26.31 1.15
C VAL A 8 22.66 25.89 1.80
N GLY A 9 22.14 26.66 2.75
CA GLY A 9 20.82 26.40 3.36
C GLY A 9 19.66 26.48 2.36
N LEU A 10 19.69 27.44 1.43
CA LEU A 10 18.67 27.58 0.37
C LEU A 10 18.74 26.47 -0.69
N LEU A 11 19.94 25.98 -1.00
CA LEU A 11 20.14 24.87 -1.95
C LEU A 11 19.62 23.53 -1.40
N VAL A 12 19.75 23.28 -0.10
CA VAL A 12 19.22 22.05 0.55
C VAL A 12 17.69 22.04 0.57
N TRP A 13 17.04 23.21 0.68
CA TRP A 13 15.57 23.32 0.58
C TRP A 13 15.04 23.12 -0.84
N LEU A 14 15.83 23.42 -1.88
CA LEU A 14 15.44 23.17 -3.27
C LEU A 14 15.54 21.69 -3.69
N GLN A 15 16.31 20.88 -2.95
CA GLN A 15 16.53 19.46 -3.27
C GLN A 15 15.70 18.52 -2.39
N GLY A 16 14.92 19.07 -1.47
CA GLY A 16 13.96 18.34 -0.62
C GLY A 16 12.57 18.20 -1.23
N LEU A 17 12.43 18.28 -2.56
CA LEU A 17 11.22 17.80 -3.22
C LEU A 17 11.18 16.27 -3.00
N PRO A 18 10.18 15.71 -2.29
CA PRO A 18 9.91 14.30 -2.43
C PRO A 18 9.50 14.09 -3.88
N ALA A 19 10.46 13.73 -4.72
CA ALA A 19 10.21 13.28 -6.05
C ALA A 19 9.40 11.98 -5.92
N ILE A 20 8.13 12.04 -6.32
CA ILE A 20 7.32 10.90 -6.79
C ILE A 20 7.31 9.67 -5.88
N ALA A 21 6.54 9.73 -4.80
CA ALA A 21 5.63 8.62 -4.54
C ALA A 21 4.25 9.16 -4.89
N ALA A 22 3.70 8.76 -6.04
CA ALA A 22 2.25 8.76 -6.15
C ALA A 22 1.76 7.99 -4.91
N GLU A 23 0.82 8.55 -4.15
CA GLU A 23 0.19 7.85 -3.04
C GLU A 23 -0.38 6.54 -3.60
N ASP A 24 0.33 5.42 -3.43
CA ASP A 24 -0.12 4.12 -3.93
C ASP A 24 -1.31 3.71 -3.06
N PRO A 25 -2.56 3.74 -3.58
CA PRO A 25 -3.72 3.50 -2.74
C PRO A 25 -3.76 2.05 -2.22
N LEU A 26 -3.09 1.12 -2.91
CA LEU A 26 -2.94 -0.26 -2.46
C LEU A 26 -2.01 -0.34 -1.27
N LEU A 27 -0.92 0.44 -1.28
CA LEU A 27 -0.02 0.53 -0.14
C LEU A 27 -0.73 1.16 1.07
N GLN A 28 -1.56 2.19 0.87
CA GLN A 28 -2.37 2.77 1.95
C GLN A 28 -3.35 1.74 2.55
N GLY A 29 -4.08 1.01 1.70
CA GLY A 29 -5.00 -0.04 2.17
C GLY A 29 -4.29 -1.19 2.88
N ALA A 30 -3.11 -1.58 2.41
CA ALA A 30 -2.28 -2.58 3.08
C ALA A 30 -1.68 -2.07 4.41
N GLN A 31 -1.34 -0.78 4.49
CA GLN A 31 -0.79 -0.15 5.68
C GLN A 31 -1.80 -0.18 6.84
N GLY A 32 -3.08 0.12 6.60
CA GLY A 32 -4.11 0.05 7.65
C GLY A 32 -4.27 -1.35 8.26
N ALA A 33 -4.21 -2.39 7.41
CA ALA A 33 -4.19 -3.77 7.87
C ALA A 33 -2.91 -4.10 8.66
N LEU A 34 -1.75 -3.60 8.22
CA LEU A 34 -0.48 -3.80 8.92
C LEU A 34 -0.47 -3.11 10.30
N ASP A 35 -1.00 -1.89 10.40
CA ASP A 35 -1.07 -1.14 11.65
C ASP A 35 -1.97 -1.86 12.65
N THR A 36 -3.15 -2.31 12.21
CA THR A 36 -4.08 -3.12 13.01
C THR A 36 -3.37 -4.37 13.57
N PHE A 37 -2.64 -5.09 12.72
CA PHE A 37 -1.87 -6.27 13.10
C PHE A 37 -0.77 -5.95 14.13
N VAL A 38 0.08 -4.96 13.85
CA VAL A 38 1.24 -4.63 14.70
C VAL A 38 0.79 -4.11 16.07
N GLU A 39 -0.24 -3.27 16.13
CA GLU A 39 -0.79 -2.75 17.37
C GLU A 39 -1.53 -3.82 18.18
N GLY A 40 -2.23 -4.73 17.51
CA GLY A 40 -2.95 -5.82 18.15
C GLY A 40 -2.03 -6.90 18.71
N CYS A 41 -0.93 -7.18 18.03
CA CYS A 41 0.03 -8.24 18.35
C CYS A 41 1.32 -7.74 19.01
N GLN A 42 1.37 -6.49 19.48
CA GLN A 42 2.60 -5.88 20.00
C GLN A 42 3.27 -6.74 21.09
N GLN A 43 2.48 -7.36 21.97
CA GLN A 43 2.98 -8.22 23.03
C GLN A 43 3.69 -9.46 22.47
N GLU A 44 3.07 -10.15 21.52
CA GLU A 44 3.58 -11.36 20.88
C GLU A 44 4.80 -11.06 20.02
N LEU A 45 4.75 -9.95 19.26
CA LEU A 45 5.85 -9.51 18.41
C LEU A 45 7.11 -9.21 19.24
N THR A 46 6.96 -8.55 20.39
CA THR A 46 8.08 -8.18 21.25
C THR A 46 8.57 -9.32 22.15
N THR A 47 7.68 -10.24 22.53
CA THR A 47 8.01 -11.34 23.45
C THR A 47 8.52 -12.58 22.72
N PHE A 48 7.85 -12.96 21.63
CA PHE A 48 8.10 -14.23 20.93
C PHE A 48 8.82 -14.04 19.59
N CYS A 49 8.53 -12.97 18.85
CA CYS A 49 8.97 -12.83 17.45
C CYS A 49 10.00 -11.72 17.19
N LYS A 50 10.62 -11.16 18.23
CA LYS A 50 11.52 -9.99 18.14
C LYS A 50 12.74 -10.17 17.22
N ASP A 51 13.24 -11.40 17.10
CA ASP A 51 14.42 -11.75 16.31
C ASP A 51 14.06 -12.29 14.91
N VAL A 52 12.77 -12.34 14.59
CA VAL A 52 12.28 -12.80 13.30
C VAL A 52 12.37 -11.65 12.31
N THR A 53 13.15 -11.80 11.24
CA THR A 53 13.18 -10.79 10.18
C THR A 53 11.78 -10.69 9.53
N PRO A 54 11.22 -9.50 9.24
CA PRO A 54 9.93 -9.41 8.55
C PRO A 54 9.98 -9.91 7.11
N GLY A 55 8.81 -10.28 6.54
CA GLY A 55 8.66 -10.75 5.16
C GLY A 55 8.40 -12.25 5.02
N GLU A 56 7.96 -12.67 3.83
CA GLU A 56 7.76 -14.09 3.44
C GLU A 56 6.91 -14.91 4.43
N GLY A 57 5.99 -14.26 5.13
CA GLY A 57 5.16 -14.89 6.16
C GLY A 57 5.90 -15.33 7.42
N ARG A 58 7.18 -14.97 7.61
CA ARG A 58 8.01 -15.46 8.72
C ARG A 58 7.49 -15.03 10.10
N ILE A 59 6.90 -13.84 10.20
CA ILE A 59 6.24 -13.37 11.43
C ILE A 59 4.96 -14.18 11.73
N LEU A 60 4.14 -14.46 10.72
CA LEU A 60 2.95 -15.30 10.90
C LEU A 60 3.32 -16.73 11.28
N ALA A 61 4.39 -17.27 10.70
CA ALA A 61 4.93 -18.58 11.09
C ALA A 61 5.40 -18.59 12.56
N CYS A 62 6.01 -17.51 13.03
CA CYS A 62 6.35 -17.35 14.45
C CYS A 62 5.10 -17.34 15.34
N LEU A 63 4.08 -16.56 15.01
CA LEU A 63 2.82 -16.55 15.77
C LEU A 63 2.16 -17.92 15.78
N TYR A 64 2.20 -18.66 14.66
CA TYR A 64 1.69 -20.03 14.59
C TYR A 64 2.47 -21.00 15.50
N ALA A 65 3.80 -20.87 15.59
CA ALA A 65 4.64 -21.68 16.47
C ALA A 65 4.36 -21.44 17.97
N PHE A 66 3.83 -20.26 18.31
CA PHE A 66 3.44 -19.87 19.67
C PHE A 66 1.92 -19.71 19.82
N GLN A 67 1.11 -20.39 18.98
CA GLN A 67 -0.34 -20.19 18.91
C GLN A 67 -1.06 -20.40 20.26
N ASP A 68 -0.54 -21.27 21.13
CA ASP A 68 -1.05 -21.52 22.49
C ASP A 68 -0.80 -20.34 23.46
N LYS A 69 0.04 -19.39 23.07
CA LYS A 69 0.43 -18.21 23.85
C LYS A 69 0.00 -16.89 23.21
N VAL A 70 -0.66 -16.93 22.06
CA VAL A 70 -1.22 -15.75 21.39
C VAL A 70 -2.41 -15.25 22.22
N THR A 71 -2.44 -13.96 22.50
CA THR A 71 -3.56 -13.35 23.23
C THR A 71 -4.80 -13.23 22.33
N PRO A 72 -6.02 -13.23 22.91
CA PRO A 72 -7.25 -13.00 22.14
C PRO A 72 -7.25 -11.67 21.38
N ARG A 73 -6.53 -10.66 21.88
CA ARG A 73 -6.35 -9.37 21.21
C ARG A 73 -5.56 -9.53 19.92
N CYS A 74 -4.42 -10.21 19.96
CA CYS A 74 -3.62 -10.45 18.77
C CYS A 74 -4.35 -11.36 17.78
N GLU A 75 -5.01 -12.40 18.25
CA GLU A 75 -5.84 -13.27 17.41
C GLU A 75 -6.91 -12.47 16.65
N TYR A 76 -7.68 -11.64 17.35
CA TYR A 76 -8.67 -10.75 16.73
C TYR A 76 -8.03 -9.80 15.71
N ALA A 77 -6.89 -9.20 16.05
CA ALA A 77 -6.19 -8.28 15.16
C ALA A 77 -5.70 -8.97 13.88
N VAL A 78 -5.21 -10.21 13.95
CA VAL A 78 -4.85 -11.00 12.77
C VAL A 78 -6.07 -11.18 11.86
N TYR A 79 -7.21 -11.60 12.41
CA TYR A 79 -8.43 -11.79 11.62
C TYR A 79 -8.95 -10.48 10.99
N ASP A 80 -8.97 -9.38 11.75
CA ASP A 80 -9.44 -8.10 11.24
C ASP A 80 -8.50 -7.56 10.13
N SER A 81 -7.19 -7.72 10.31
CA SER A 81 -6.19 -7.34 9.31
C SER A 81 -6.36 -8.11 7.99
N ILE A 82 -6.64 -9.42 8.06
CA ILE A 82 -6.96 -10.23 6.87
C ILE A 82 -8.23 -9.70 6.20
N GLY A 83 -9.29 -9.45 6.97
CA GLY A 83 -10.53 -8.91 6.44
C GLY A 83 -10.36 -7.54 5.77
N GLN A 84 -9.51 -6.66 6.32
CA GLN A 84 -9.15 -5.39 5.70
C GLN A 84 -8.41 -5.58 4.38
N LEU A 85 -7.41 -6.46 4.36
CA LEU A 85 -6.63 -6.76 3.16
C LEU A 85 -7.50 -7.38 2.06
N ASP A 86 -8.39 -8.32 2.40
CA ASP A 86 -9.32 -8.95 1.45
C ASP A 86 -10.24 -7.91 0.79
N ARG A 87 -10.76 -6.94 1.53
CA ARG A 87 -11.56 -5.85 0.96
C ARG A 87 -10.75 -5.05 -0.06
N THR A 88 -9.51 -4.69 0.27
CA THR A 88 -8.61 -3.95 -0.63
C THR A 88 -8.28 -4.77 -1.88
N LEU A 89 -7.97 -6.07 -1.74
CA LEU A 89 -7.65 -6.95 -2.86
C LEU A 89 -8.85 -7.21 -3.77
N ASN A 90 -10.04 -7.37 -3.20
CA ASN A 90 -11.28 -7.52 -3.99
C ASN A 90 -11.59 -6.26 -4.79
N ASN A 91 -11.44 -5.09 -4.17
CA ASN A 91 -11.58 -3.80 -4.85
C ASN A 91 -10.57 -3.65 -5.99
N LEU A 92 -9.30 -4.00 -5.76
CA LEU A 92 -8.28 -3.99 -6.81
C LEU A 92 -8.62 -4.96 -7.95
N SER A 93 -9.01 -6.19 -7.62
CA SER A 93 -9.36 -7.22 -8.60
C SER A 93 -10.52 -6.77 -9.48
N TYR A 94 -11.56 -6.20 -8.87
CA TYR A 94 -12.67 -5.57 -9.59
C TYR A 94 -12.16 -4.48 -10.53
N ALA A 95 -11.44 -3.47 -10.04
CA ALA A 95 -10.91 -2.40 -10.88
C ALA A 95 -10.04 -2.90 -12.04
N ILE A 96 -9.15 -3.87 -11.81
CA ILE A 96 -8.34 -4.49 -12.88
C ILE A 96 -9.23 -5.16 -13.92
N GLY A 97 -10.26 -5.90 -13.49
CA GLY A 97 -11.21 -6.57 -14.37
C GLY A 97 -11.98 -5.59 -15.27
N GLU A 98 -12.40 -4.47 -14.70
CA GLU A 98 -13.14 -3.42 -15.40
C GLU A 98 -12.23 -2.58 -16.33
N CYS A 99 -10.96 -2.39 -15.95
CA CYS A 99 -9.98 -1.57 -16.68
C CYS A 99 -9.06 -2.35 -17.62
N ARG A 100 -9.19 -3.67 -17.72
CA ARG A 100 -8.23 -4.53 -18.44
C ARG A 100 -8.00 -4.09 -19.89
N ASP A 101 -9.06 -3.78 -20.61
CA ASP A 101 -8.95 -3.46 -22.04
C ASP A 101 -8.47 -2.01 -22.26
N ASP A 102 -8.78 -1.11 -21.33
CA ASP A 102 -8.25 0.26 -21.27
C ASP A 102 -6.74 0.25 -20.99
N LEU A 103 -6.29 -0.57 -20.04
CA LEU A 103 -4.87 -0.75 -19.72
C LEU A 103 -4.08 -1.25 -20.94
N LYS A 104 -4.62 -2.22 -21.68
CA LYS A 104 -4.00 -2.72 -22.92
C LYS A 104 -3.96 -1.67 -24.01
N SER A 105 -5.00 -0.86 -24.14
CA SER A 105 -5.13 0.10 -25.25
C SER A 105 -4.35 1.38 -25.02
N HIS A 106 -4.13 1.76 -23.75
CA HIS A 106 -3.59 3.07 -23.41
C HIS A 106 -2.33 3.03 -22.54
N CYS A 107 -2.03 1.89 -21.91
CA CYS A 107 -0.98 1.77 -20.90
C CYS A 107 -0.07 0.54 -21.07
N ALA A 108 -0.03 -0.10 -22.25
CA ALA A 108 0.70 -1.35 -22.48
C ALA A 108 2.21 -1.27 -22.20
N ASP A 109 2.82 -0.11 -22.47
CA ASP A 109 4.26 0.11 -22.28
C ASP A 109 4.63 0.53 -20.85
N ILE A 110 3.64 0.64 -19.96
CA ILE A 110 3.85 1.06 -18.58
C ILE A 110 4.22 -0.15 -17.72
N LYS A 111 5.39 -0.07 -17.08
CA LYS A 111 5.83 -1.09 -16.12
C LYS A 111 4.87 -1.14 -14.91
N PRO A 112 4.34 -2.32 -14.54
CA PRO A 112 3.49 -2.47 -13.35
C PRO A 112 4.17 -2.06 -12.03
N GLY A 113 3.36 -1.78 -11.00
CA GLY A 113 3.80 -1.40 -9.66
C GLY A 113 3.89 0.11 -9.42
N GLU A 114 4.01 0.49 -8.14
CA GLU A 114 4.18 1.88 -7.67
C GLU A 114 3.11 2.85 -8.22
N GLY A 115 1.86 2.40 -8.32
CA GLY A 115 0.77 3.21 -8.87
C GLY A 115 0.87 3.61 -10.36
N ARG A 116 1.93 3.24 -11.10
CA ARG A 116 2.18 3.75 -12.47
C ARG A 116 1.05 3.49 -13.46
N LEU A 117 0.41 2.33 -13.38
CA LEU A 117 -0.71 1.97 -14.26
C LEU A 117 -1.97 2.80 -13.95
N LEU A 118 -2.21 3.07 -12.66
CA LEU A 118 -3.30 3.92 -12.21
C LEU A 118 -3.09 5.38 -12.65
N ASP A 119 -1.86 5.87 -12.55
CA ASP A 119 -1.46 7.18 -13.09
C ASP A 119 -1.67 7.27 -14.60
N CYS A 120 -1.33 6.21 -15.34
CA CYS A 120 -1.55 6.17 -16.78
C CYS A 120 -3.04 6.22 -17.14
N LEU A 121 -3.88 5.45 -16.45
CA LEU A 121 -5.34 5.49 -16.63
C LEU A 121 -5.89 6.88 -16.30
N SER A 122 -5.41 7.51 -15.22
CA SER A 122 -5.83 8.85 -14.82
C SER A 122 -5.46 9.92 -15.86
N LYS A 123 -4.25 9.86 -16.41
CA LYS A 123 -3.80 10.77 -17.49
C LYS A 123 -4.58 10.56 -18.79
N ASN A 124 -5.15 9.39 -19.00
CA ASN A 124 -5.95 9.05 -20.17
C ASN A 124 -7.46 9.00 -19.87
N GLU A 125 -7.94 9.61 -18.77
CA GLU A 125 -9.34 9.51 -18.31
C GLU A 125 -10.38 9.72 -19.42
N ALA A 126 -10.16 10.69 -20.31
CA ALA A 126 -11.07 11.01 -21.41
C ALA A 126 -11.15 9.93 -22.50
N LYS A 127 -10.14 9.05 -22.58
CA LYS A 127 -10.05 7.92 -23.52
C LYS A 127 -10.45 6.59 -22.87
N VAL A 128 -10.32 6.50 -21.54
CA VAL A 128 -10.67 5.33 -20.75
C VAL A 128 -12.20 5.16 -20.71
N SER A 129 -12.65 3.91 -20.79
CA SER A 129 -14.05 3.54 -20.77
C SER A 129 -14.78 4.05 -19.50
N ARG A 130 -16.09 4.29 -19.62
CA ARG A 130 -16.93 4.65 -18.45
C ARG A 130 -16.89 3.57 -17.38
N ARG A 131 -16.83 2.30 -17.80
CA ARG A 131 -16.80 1.12 -16.92
C ARG A 131 -15.57 1.15 -16.02
N CYS A 132 -14.38 1.33 -16.60
CA CYS A 132 -13.15 1.50 -15.84
C CYS A 132 -13.17 2.75 -14.94
N ASN A 133 -13.58 3.90 -15.48
CA ASN A 133 -13.65 5.14 -14.69
C ASN A 133 -14.58 5.03 -13.48
N ASN A 134 -15.72 4.34 -13.62
CA ASN A 134 -16.62 4.07 -12.50
C ASN A 134 -15.98 3.13 -11.48
N ALA A 135 -15.39 2.03 -11.95
CA ALA A 135 -14.73 1.07 -11.07
C ALA A 135 -13.64 1.73 -10.21
N LEU A 136 -12.79 2.57 -10.81
CA LEU A 136 -11.75 3.31 -10.07
C LEU A 136 -12.32 4.24 -8.98
N LYS A 137 -13.49 4.84 -9.22
CA LYS A 137 -14.19 5.69 -8.23
C LYS A 137 -14.82 4.84 -7.13
N ASP A 138 -15.53 3.80 -7.50
CA ASP A 138 -16.24 2.90 -6.57
C ASP A 138 -15.28 2.23 -5.58
N THR A 139 -14.03 1.98 -6.01
CA THR A 139 -13.00 1.35 -5.20
C THR A 139 -12.08 2.33 -4.46
N GLY A 140 -12.29 3.64 -4.62
CA GLY A 140 -11.45 4.69 -4.01
C GLY A 140 -10.02 4.75 -4.57
N LEU A 141 -9.74 4.10 -5.71
CA LEU A 141 -8.45 4.17 -6.40
C LEU A 141 -8.29 5.49 -7.17
N LYS A 142 -9.39 6.18 -7.42
CA LYS A 142 -9.41 7.52 -8.00
C LYS A 142 -10.21 8.44 -7.08
N LYS A 143 -9.53 9.42 -6.48
CA LYS A 143 -10.14 10.49 -5.68
C LYS A 143 -10.63 11.62 -6.58
#